data_AF-A0A2N1J2G1-F1
#
_entry.id   AF-A0A2N1J2G1-F1
#
_cell.length_a   1.000
_cell.length_b   1.000
_cell.length_c   1.000
_cell.angle_alpha   90.00
_cell.angle_beta   90.00
_cell.angle_gamma   90.00
#
_symmetry.space_group_name_H-M   'P 1'
#
loop_
_entity.id
_entity.type
_entity.pdbx_description
1 polymer ?
#
loop_
_entity_poly.entity_id
_entity_poly.type
_entity_poly.pdbx_seq_one_letter_code
_entity_poly.pdbx_strand_id
1 'polypeptide(L)' 'MKIVISLLLACTIIFAKTDYSEMSTQELIAIMGYVKSSEKNEFIKELKSRVPTMSPQERKAYIKNKKKLNK' A
#
# COMPACT_ATOMS: atom_id res chain seq x y z
N MET A 1 34.39 13.44 -7.60
CA MET A 1 33.68 12.16 -7.38
C MET A 1 32.71 12.17 -6.20
N LYS A 2 33.12 12.62 -5.00
CA LYS A 2 32.26 12.61 -3.79
C LYS A 2 30.88 13.28 -3.96
N ILE A 3 30.82 14.43 -4.63
CA ILE A 3 29.58 15.19 -4.87
C ILE A 3 28.63 14.45 -5.84
N VAL A 4 29.18 13.78 -6.86
CA VAL A 4 28.39 13.00 -7.83
C VAL A 4 27.76 11.78 -7.16
N ILE A 5 28.49 11.13 -6.25
CA ILE A 5 27.99 9.98 -5.47
C ILE A 5 26.88 10.44 -4.51
N SER A 6 27.05 11.57 -3.81
CA SER A 6 26.00 12.14 -2.95
C SER A 6 24.74 12.56 -3.73
N LEU A 7 24.89 13.10 -4.93
CA LEU A 7 23.76 13.46 -5.80
C LEU A 7 23.03 12.21 -6.32
N LEU A 8 23.76 11.16 -6.68
CA LEU A 8 23.18 9.89 -7.13
C LEU A 8 22.38 9.19 -6.01
N LEU A 9 22.87 9.25 -4.76
CA LEU A 9 22.17 8.71 -3.60
C LEU A 9 20.89 9.49 -3.26
N ALA A 10 20.86 10.79 -3.49
CA ALA A 10 19.67 11.61 -3.24
C ALA A 10 18.53 11.34 -4.23
N CYS A 11 18.85 10.92 -5.47
CA CYS A 11 17.86 10.61 -6.49
C CYS A 11 17.03 9.36 -6.20
N THR A 12 17.54 8.39 -5.41
CA THR A 12 16.80 7.15 -5.13
C THR A 12 15.62 7.34 -4.19
N ILE A 13 15.66 8.37 -3.34
CA ILE A 13 14.62 8.65 -2.34
C ILE A 13 13.36 9.24 -3.00
N ILE A 14 13.53 9.98 -4.10
CA ILE A 14 12.43 10.70 -4.78
C ILE A 14 11.46 9.73 -5.47
N PHE A 15 11.89 8.50 -5.76
CA PHE A 15 11.10 7.47 -6.46
C PHE A 15 10.73 6.28 -5.57
N ALA A 16 10.88 6.39 -4.25
CA ALA A 16 10.47 5.34 -3.33
C ALA A 16 8.93 5.22 -3.32
N LYS A 17 8.45 4.27 -4.11
CA LYS A 17 7.05 3.86 -4.20
C LYS A 17 6.72 2.93 -3.04
N THR A 18 5.56 3.10 -2.41
CA THR A 18 5.16 2.19 -1.33
C THR A 18 4.98 0.77 -1.90
N ASP A 19 5.74 -0.18 -1.36
CA ASP A 19 5.56 -1.60 -1.67
C ASP A 19 4.53 -2.22 -0.71
N TYR A 20 3.31 -2.38 -1.21
CA TYR A 20 2.21 -2.97 -0.45
C TYR A 20 2.32 -4.49 -0.29
N SER A 21 3.19 -5.16 -1.08
CA SER A 21 3.34 -6.61 -1.02
C SER A 21 4.03 -7.07 0.27
N GLU A 22 4.87 -6.21 0.85
CA GLU A 22 5.57 -6.45 2.12
C GLU A 22 4.68 -6.21 3.35
N MET A 23 3.48 -5.61 3.18
CA MET A 23 2.54 -5.40 4.29
C MET A 23 1.75 -6.68 4.58
N SER A 24 1.31 -6.87 5.82
CA SER A 24 0.32 -7.89 6.16
C SER A 24 -1.08 -7.51 5.66
N THR A 25 -1.96 -8.50 5.51
CA THR A 25 -3.38 -8.26 5.13
C THR A 25 -4.09 -7.36 6.16
N GLN A 26 -3.74 -7.48 7.45
CA GLN A 26 -4.30 -6.66 8.52
C GLN A 26 -3.88 -5.20 8.40
N GLU A 27 -2.61 -4.94 8.09
CA GLU A 27 -2.09 -3.59 7.85
C GLU A 27 -2.74 -2.96 6.62
N LEU A 28 -2.87 -3.72 5.52
CA LEU A 28 -3.57 -3.26 4.32
C LEU A 28 -5.03 -2.88 4.65
N ILE A 29 -5.73 -3.67 5.46
CA ILE A 29 -7.10 -3.35 5.88
C ILE A 29 -7.14 -2.11 6.78
N ALA A 30 -6.17 -1.93 7.67
CA ALA A 30 -6.11 -0.81 8.61
C ALA A 30 -5.97 0.53 7.90
N ILE A 31 -5.20 0.57 6.79
CA ILE A 31 -4.97 1.79 6.02
C ILE A 31 -6.03 2.07 4.93
N MET A 32 -7.06 1.23 4.81
CA MET A 32 -8.16 1.44 3.86
C MET A 32 -8.82 2.82 4.05
N GLY A 33 -8.67 3.69 3.06
CA GLY A 33 -9.20 5.06 3.06
C GLY A 33 -8.20 6.14 3.50
N TYR A 34 -6.94 5.77 3.79
CA TYR A 34 -5.86 6.70 4.14
C TYR A 34 -4.71 6.70 3.12
N VAL A 35 -4.86 5.93 2.04
CA VAL A 35 -3.85 5.81 0.98
C VAL A 35 -3.92 7.03 0.05
N LYS A 36 -2.75 7.57 -0.31
CA LYS A 36 -2.65 8.69 -1.25
C LYS A 36 -3.28 8.33 -2.59
N SER A 37 -3.96 9.29 -3.23
CA SER A 37 -4.61 9.07 -4.53
C SER A 37 -3.66 8.54 -5.61
N SER A 38 -2.38 8.94 -5.59
CA SER A 38 -1.34 8.47 -6.50
C SER A 38 -1.01 6.99 -6.35
N GLU A 39 -1.24 6.40 -5.17
CA GLU A 39 -0.88 5.01 -4.83
C GLU A 39 -2.12 4.10 -4.73
N LYS A 40 -3.33 4.68 -4.85
CA LYS A 40 -4.61 4.01 -4.63
C LYS A 40 -4.81 2.79 -5.55
N ASN A 41 -4.37 2.88 -6.80
CA ASN A 41 -4.52 1.78 -7.77
C ASN A 41 -3.71 0.54 -7.37
N GLU A 42 -2.48 0.74 -6.90
CA GLU A 42 -1.60 -0.35 -6.50
C GLU A 42 -2.02 -0.96 -5.18
N PHE A 43 -2.38 -0.12 -4.23
CA PHE A 43 -2.99 -0.56 -2.99
C PHE A 43 -4.24 -1.42 -3.24
N ILE A 44 -5.15 -0.98 -4.12
CA ILE A 44 -6.35 -1.76 -4.46
C ILE A 44 -5.99 -3.07 -5.16
N LYS A 45 -4.97 -3.06 -6.04
CA LYS A 45 -4.50 -4.27 -6.73
C LYS A 45 -4.01 -5.31 -5.71
N GLU A 46 -3.17 -4.89 -4.78
CA GLU A 46 -2.63 -5.76 -3.73
C GLU A 46 -3.73 -6.24 -2.76
N LEU A 47 -4.57 -5.33 -2.29
CA LEU A 47 -5.67 -5.70 -1.39
C LEU A 47 -6.63 -6.71 -2.05
N LYS A 48 -6.90 -6.57 -3.34
CA LYS A 48 -7.73 -7.51 -4.12
C LYS A 48 -7.06 -8.87 -4.31
N SER A 49 -5.74 -8.91 -4.52
CA SER A 49 -5.00 -10.17 -4.72
C SER A 49 -5.09 -11.07 -3.49
N ARG A 50 -5.22 -10.48 -2.29
CA ARG A 50 -5.33 -11.19 -1.00
C ARG A 50 -6.76 -11.57 -0.60
N VAL A 51 -7.79 -11.06 -1.28
CA VAL A 51 -9.18 -11.40 -0.96
C VAL A 51 -9.43 -12.92 -0.94
N PRO A 52 -8.87 -13.76 -1.84
CA PRO A 52 -9.08 -15.20 -1.79
C PRO A 52 -8.50 -15.87 -0.54
N THR A 53 -7.43 -15.33 0.05
CA THR A 53 -6.67 -15.94 1.16
C THR A 53 -6.96 -15.34 2.53
N MET A 54 -7.85 -14.33 2.62
CA MET A 54 -8.27 -13.74 3.89
C MET A 54 -8.93 -14.75 4.83
N SER A 55 -8.54 -14.72 6.09
CA SER A 55 -9.28 -15.33 7.20
C SER A 55 -10.70 -14.74 7.33
N PRO A 56 -11.62 -15.41 8.03
CA PRO A 56 -12.96 -14.88 8.29
C PRO A 56 -12.95 -13.50 8.99
N GLN A 57 -12.01 -13.29 9.91
CA GLN A 57 -11.83 -12.04 10.65
C GLN A 57 -11.38 -10.91 9.71
N GLU A 58 -10.37 -11.17 8.88
CA GLU A 58 -9.88 -10.21 7.87
C GLU A 58 -10.96 -9.89 6.86
N ARG A 59 -11.67 -10.90 6.36
CA ARG A 59 -12.77 -10.71 5.40
C ARG A 59 -13.87 -9.81 5.98
N LYS A 60 -14.24 -10.01 7.24
CA LYS A 60 -15.21 -9.15 7.95
C LYS A 60 -14.70 -7.71 8.06
N ALA A 61 -13.44 -7.51 8.43
CA ALA A 61 -12.83 -6.20 8.53
C ALA A 61 -12.70 -5.50 7.16
N TYR A 62 -12.32 -6.23 6.12
CA TYR A 62 -12.28 -5.75 4.74
C TYR A 62 -13.65 -5.26 4.27
N ILE A 63 -14.71 -6.05 4.44
CA ILE A 63 -16.09 -5.66 4.06
C ILE A 63 -16.52 -4.41 4.82
N LYS A 64 -16.28 -4.34 6.14
CA LYS A 64 -16.60 -3.17 6.98
C LYS A 64 -15.90 -1.90 6.49
N ASN A 65 -14.65 -2.00 6.05
CA ASN A 65 -13.85 -0.87 5.60
C ASN A 65 -13.98 -0.55 4.10
N LYS A 66 -14.58 -1.44 3.28
CA LYS A 66 -14.72 -1.27 1.83
C LYS A 66 -15.34 0.08 1.43
N LYS A 67 -16.29 0.59 2.23
CA LYS A 67 -16.92 1.90 2.04
C LYS A 67 -15.96 3.10 2.12
N LYS A 68 -14.81 2.94 2.76
CA LYS A 68 -13.77 3.97 2.90
C LYS A 68 -12.89 4.10 1.65
N LEU A 69 -12.90 3.11 0.76
CA LEU A 69 -12.10 3.13 -0.47
C LEU A 69 -12.59 4.16 -1.49
N ASN A 70 -13.85 4.60 -1.40
CA ASN A 70 -14.45 5.54 -2.36
C ASN A 70 -14.62 6.96 -1.80
N LYS A 71 -14.22 7.20 -0.55
CA LYS A 71 -13.99 8.55 -0.04
C LYS A 71 -12.64 9.06 -0.54
#